data_AF-A0AAF0ZHU0-F1
#
_entry.id   AF-A0AAF0ZHU0-F1
#
_cell.length_a   1.000
_cell.length_b   1.000
_cell.length_c   1.000
_cell.angle_alpha   90.00
_cell.angle_beta   90.00
_cell.angle_gamma   90.00
#
_symmetry.space_group_name_H-M   'P 1'
#
loop_
_entity.id
_entity.type
_entity.pdbx_description
1 polymer ?
#
loop_
_entity_poly.entity_id
_entity_poly.type
_entity_poly.pdbx_seq_one_letter_code
_entity_poly.pdbx_strand_id
1 'polypeptide(L)'
;MENLPESPFSDSALISSLCNISSSHADIQQNSHDLDGLTPNQLVLLLHDSNLRGEVMYQLIKKRDTCEDLAPLLWNTFNVVYMLLLEVISVYWKLSPPTLSMKESTRVCNALALFQVMAKNPETRKELIEAKIPCYFYPFLKPSGDDKPLEYLRLTSLGVLGALAKFDDPYGPKVLHFFLETEVVPSCLECIDLCDELSRKVATLIVMKILMQEKGMSYCSATPERFYSIVQVLYRVVQKLTEKPCLLHLMYVIQCFLSLSEVFKFIGPSEAFIRQVPPQLFDNTFKDILRDDHETAWMLQVLHFNVYGPLFSPE
;
A
#
# COMPACT_ATOMS: atom_id res chain seq x y z
N MET A 1 17.63 29.62 -8.10
CA MET A 1 17.28 28.63 -7.05
C MET A 1 15.85 28.94 -6.67
N GLU A 2 14.92 28.51 -7.53
CA GLU A 2 13.50 28.85 -7.42
C GLU A 2 12.71 27.61 -7.02
N ASN A 3 11.72 27.88 -6.18
CA ASN A 3 10.89 26.94 -5.44
C ASN A 3 10.27 25.86 -6.32
N LEU A 4 10.58 24.59 -6.02
CA LEU A 4 9.80 23.44 -6.48
C LEU A 4 8.48 23.39 -5.68
N PRO A 5 7.32 23.24 -6.32
CA PRO A 5 6.07 23.09 -5.61
C PRO A 5 6.06 21.77 -4.82
N GLU A 6 5.60 21.84 -3.58
CA GLU A 6 5.31 20.67 -2.75
C GLU A 6 4.33 19.75 -3.49
N SER A 7 4.66 18.46 -3.50
CA SER A 7 3.93 17.42 -4.19
C SER A 7 2.49 17.27 -3.64
N PRO A 8 1.46 17.14 -4.50
CA PRO A 8 0.05 17.08 -4.08
C PRO A 8 -0.38 15.73 -3.46
N PHE A 9 0.54 14.80 -3.21
CA PHE A 9 0.24 13.46 -2.70
C PHE A 9 -0.07 13.46 -1.19
N SER A 10 -1.23 13.97 -0.81
CA SER A 10 -1.79 13.69 0.52
C SER A 10 -2.41 12.29 0.53
N ASP A 11 -1.67 11.31 1.10
CA ASP A 11 -2.08 9.92 1.38
C ASP A 11 -3.39 9.79 2.22
N SER A 12 -4.07 10.89 2.55
CA SER A 12 -5.19 11.00 3.50
C SER A 12 -6.47 10.27 3.06
N ALA A 13 -6.82 10.32 1.76
CA ALA A 13 -8.12 9.83 1.28
C ALA A 13 -8.26 8.29 1.23
N LEU A 14 -7.17 7.58 0.95
CA LEU A 14 -7.15 6.10 1.00
C LEU A 14 -7.18 5.60 2.45
N ILE A 15 -6.57 6.34 3.36
CA ILE A 15 -6.45 6.00 4.77
C ILE A 15 -7.77 6.20 5.53
N SER A 16 -8.52 7.27 5.24
CA SER A 16 -9.85 7.47 5.83
C SER A 16 -10.80 6.32 5.48
N SER A 17 -10.71 5.82 4.24
CA SER A 17 -11.52 4.68 3.77
C SER A 17 -11.19 3.37 4.49
N LEU A 18 -9.91 3.09 4.77
CA LEU A 18 -9.49 1.90 5.54
C LEU A 18 -10.02 1.89 6.98
N CYS A 19 -10.19 3.08 7.57
CA CYS A 19 -10.64 3.23 8.95
C CYS A 19 -12.16 3.33 9.07
N ASN A 20 -12.84 3.68 7.98
CA ASN A 20 -14.30 3.63 7.90
C ASN A 20 -14.82 2.20 7.67
N ILE A 21 -14.01 1.29 7.13
CA ILE A 21 -14.38 -0.13 7.00
C ILE A 21 -14.33 -0.83 8.37
N SER A 22 -13.40 -0.45 9.25
CA SER A 22 -13.35 -0.99 10.62
C SER A 22 -14.49 -0.48 11.52
N SER A 23 -15.14 0.63 11.18
CA SER A 23 -16.24 1.20 11.96
C SER A 23 -17.63 0.66 11.59
N SER A 24 -17.81 0.00 10.43
CA SER A 24 -19.14 -0.41 9.96
C SER A 24 -19.61 -1.81 10.38
N HIS A 25 -18.84 -2.57 11.17
CA HIS A 25 -19.19 -3.94 11.55
C HIS A 25 -19.06 -4.28 13.05
N ALA A 26 -19.03 -3.28 13.92
CA ALA A 26 -19.02 -3.49 15.37
C ALA A 26 -20.44 -3.46 15.96
N ASP A 27 -21.25 -4.47 15.67
CA ASP A 27 -22.44 -4.78 16.47
C ASP A 27 -22.29 -6.20 17.04
N ILE A 28 -21.99 -6.28 18.34
CA ILE A 28 -22.48 -7.27 19.33
C ILE A 28 -21.97 -6.85 20.73
N GLN A 29 -22.91 -6.81 21.66
CA GLN A 29 -22.90 -6.24 23.01
C GLN A 29 -22.02 -6.93 24.08
N GLN A 30 -21.76 -6.13 25.14
CA GLN A 30 -21.66 -6.45 26.58
C GLN A 30 -20.32 -6.91 27.18
N ASN A 31 -19.49 -5.91 27.54
CA ASN A 31 -19.10 -5.60 28.92
C ASN A 31 -18.29 -4.29 28.91
N SER A 32 -18.94 -3.16 29.15
CA SER A 32 -18.27 -1.86 29.21
C SER A 32 -17.46 -1.76 30.50
N HIS A 33 -16.24 -2.31 30.51
CA HIS A 33 -15.18 -1.60 31.21
C HIS A 33 -15.13 -0.20 30.59
N ASP A 34 -15.13 0.84 31.43
CA ASP A 34 -15.09 2.25 31.03
C ASP A 34 -13.72 2.61 30.40
N LEU A 35 -13.41 1.97 29.27
CA LEU A 35 -12.17 2.11 28.52
C LEU A 35 -12.19 3.36 27.64
N ASP A 36 -13.38 3.84 27.27
CA ASP A 36 -13.55 5.04 26.46
C ASP A 36 -12.92 6.27 27.16
N GLY A 37 -13.11 6.40 28.48
CA GLY A 37 -12.55 7.49 29.29
C GLY A 37 -11.06 7.39 29.60
N LEU A 38 -10.40 6.26 29.29
CA LEU A 38 -8.98 6.08 29.59
C LEU A 38 -8.07 6.81 28.60
N THR A 39 -6.98 7.36 29.14
CA THR A 39 -5.90 7.95 28.34
C THR A 39 -5.14 6.87 27.55
N PRO A 40 -4.49 7.21 26.41
CA PRO A 40 -3.65 6.27 25.67
C PRO A 40 -2.61 5.57 26.56
N ASN A 41 -1.97 6.29 27.48
CA ASN A 41 -0.97 5.72 28.41
C ASN A 41 -1.57 4.62 29.29
N GLN A 42 -2.79 4.81 29.80
CA GLN A 42 -3.49 3.79 30.58
C GLN A 42 -3.92 2.61 29.73
N LEU A 43 -4.42 2.87 28.51
CA LEU A 43 -4.84 1.83 27.58
C LEU A 43 -3.68 0.91 27.18
N VAL A 44 -2.50 1.46 26.89
CA VAL A 44 -1.33 0.66 26.49
C VAL A 44 -0.94 -0.35 27.59
N LEU A 45 -1.06 0.02 28.87
CA LEU A 45 -0.78 -0.89 29.98
C LEU A 45 -1.78 -2.07 30.06
N LEU A 46 -2.98 -1.91 29.52
CA LEU A 46 -4.03 -2.94 29.50
C LEU A 46 -3.87 -3.93 28.33
N LEU A 47 -2.95 -3.70 27.39
CA LEU A 47 -2.70 -4.63 26.28
C LEU A 47 -2.21 -6.02 26.75
N HIS A 48 -1.68 -6.11 27.97
CA HIS A 48 -1.27 -7.37 28.56
C HIS A 48 -2.44 -8.32 28.83
N ASP A 49 -3.63 -7.79 29.13
CA ASP A 49 -4.82 -8.61 29.40
C ASP A 49 -5.42 -9.13 28.08
N SER A 50 -5.29 -10.43 27.83
CA SER A 50 -5.79 -11.09 26.62
C SER A 50 -7.30 -10.93 26.40
N ASN A 51 -8.09 -10.73 27.45
CA ASN A 51 -9.54 -10.56 27.37
C ASN A 51 -9.92 -9.14 26.92
N LEU A 52 -9.16 -8.13 27.37
CA LEU A 52 -9.40 -6.73 27.04
C LEU A 52 -8.61 -6.26 25.81
N ARG A 53 -7.53 -6.94 25.44
CA ARG A 53 -6.59 -6.51 24.40
C ARG A 53 -7.26 -6.13 23.08
N GLY A 54 -8.25 -6.90 22.63
CA GLY A 54 -8.98 -6.61 21.39
C GLY A 54 -9.66 -5.24 21.40
N GLU A 55 -10.35 -4.94 22.50
CA GLU A 55 -11.04 -3.65 22.71
C GLU A 55 -10.05 -2.52 22.96
N VAL A 56 -9.00 -2.77 23.75
CA VAL A 56 -7.94 -1.80 23.99
C VAL A 56 -7.26 -1.37 22.68
N MET A 57 -6.95 -2.31 21.78
CA MET A 57 -6.39 -1.97 20.47
C MET A 57 -7.33 -1.08 19.66
N TYR A 58 -8.63 -1.39 19.64
CA TYR A 58 -9.64 -0.58 18.97
C TYR A 58 -9.71 0.85 19.55
N GLN A 59 -9.70 0.99 20.87
CA GLN A 59 -9.73 2.28 21.54
C GLN A 59 -8.47 3.12 21.29
N LEU A 60 -7.29 2.49 21.22
CA LEU A 60 -6.05 3.16 20.85
C LEU A 60 -6.11 3.69 19.41
N ILE A 61 -6.68 2.92 18.47
CA ILE A 61 -6.86 3.36 17.07
C ILE A 61 -7.78 4.59 17.01
N LYS A 62 -8.90 4.60 17.76
CA LYS A 62 -9.81 5.76 17.81
C LYS A 62 -9.13 7.03 18.29
N LYS A 63 -8.13 6.91 19.16
CA LYS A 63 -7.40 8.03 19.78
C LYS A 63 -6.16 8.44 19.00
N ARG A 64 -5.84 7.80 17.87
CA ARG A 64 -4.59 8.05 17.10
C ARG A 64 -4.47 9.48 16.56
N ASP A 65 -5.59 10.12 16.21
CA ASP A 65 -5.58 11.47 15.62
C ASP A 65 -5.53 12.55 16.72
N THR A 66 -5.84 12.16 17.97
CA THR A 66 -5.79 13.04 19.16
C THR A 66 -4.50 12.91 19.97
N CYS A 67 -3.69 11.89 19.70
CA CYS A 67 -2.46 11.59 20.44
C CYS A 67 -1.30 11.51 19.46
N GLU A 68 -0.60 12.63 19.28
CA GLU A 68 0.54 12.75 18.36
C GLU A 68 1.67 11.77 18.72
N ASP A 69 1.89 11.54 20.01
CA ASP A 69 2.93 10.64 20.54
C ASP A 69 2.51 9.17 20.63
N LEU A 70 1.37 8.77 20.03
CA LEU A 70 0.89 7.39 20.12
C LEU A 70 1.90 6.38 19.57
N ALA A 71 2.57 6.71 18.46
CA ALA A 71 3.57 5.82 17.87
C ALA A 71 4.79 5.59 18.78
N PRO A 72 5.50 6.63 19.25
CA PRO A 72 6.54 6.47 20.26
C PRO A 72 6.07 5.78 21.54
N LEU A 73 4.84 6.06 22.00
CA LEU A 73 4.26 5.41 23.18
C LEU A 73 4.13 3.90 22.97
N LEU A 74 3.59 3.46 21.83
CA LEU A 74 3.43 2.04 21.49
C LEU A 74 4.78 1.33 21.37
N TRP A 75 5.78 1.99 20.77
CA TRP A 75 7.09 1.39 20.56
C TRP A 75 7.89 1.26 21.87
N ASN A 76 7.94 2.35 22.65
CA ASN A 76 8.81 2.43 23.84
C ASN A 76 8.19 1.77 25.08
N THR A 77 6.89 1.49 25.08
CA THR A 77 6.28 0.78 26.21
C THR A 77 6.62 -0.71 26.16
N PHE A 78 7.14 -1.21 27.28
CA PHE A 78 7.61 -2.58 27.40
C PHE A 78 6.56 -3.61 26.92
N ASN A 79 7.01 -4.59 26.14
CA ASN A 79 6.21 -5.70 25.59
C ASN A 79 5.06 -5.36 24.63
N VAL A 80 4.75 -4.10 24.35
CA VAL A 80 3.61 -3.75 23.49
C VAL A 80 3.78 -4.29 22.08
N VAL A 81 4.90 -3.99 21.42
CA VAL A 81 5.21 -4.50 20.07
C VAL A 81 5.18 -6.03 20.03
N TYR A 82 5.70 -6.70 21.06
CA TYR A 82 5.65 -8.15 21.18
C TYR A 82 4.21 -8.67 21.27
N MET A 83 3.35 -8.04 22.08
CA MET A 83 1.94 -8.44 22.20
C MET A 83 1.17 -8.24 20.88
N LEU A 84 1.45 -7.16 20.16
CA LEU A 84 0.86 -6.91 18.84
C LEU A 84 1.34 -7.96 17.80
N LEU A 85 2.61 -8.36 17.85
CA LEU A 85 3.12 -9.46 17.03
C LEU A 85 2.47 -10.80 17.37
N LEU A 86 2.17 -11.08 18.64
CA LEU A 86 1.45 -12.30 19.01
C LEU A 86 0.06 -12.35 18.39
N GLU A 87 -0.66 -11.22 18.31
CA GLU A 87 -1.94 -11.14 17.59
C GLU A 87 -1.77 -11.52 16.12
N VAL A 88 -0.74 -10.97 15.46
CA VAL A 88 -0.39 -11.29 14.06
C VAL A 88 -0.07 -12.77 13.86
N ILE A 89 0.80 -13.34 14.69
CA ILE A 89 1.24 -14.73 14.54
C ILE A 89 0.12 -15.73 14.88
N SER A 90 -0.83 -15.34 15.76
CA SER A 90 -1.90 -16.22 16.23
C SER A 90 -2.81 -16.77 15.12
N VAL A 91 -2.86 -16.11 13.97
CA VAL A 91 -3.73 -16.49 12.84
C VAL A 91 -3.00 -17.22 11.71
N TYR A 92 -1.68 -17.40 11.77
CA TYR A 92 -0.89 -17.99 10.67
C TYR A 92 -1.38 -19.39 10.25
N TRP A 93 -1.74 -20.22 11.22
CA TRP A 93 -2.23 -21.58 10.96
C TRP A 93 -3.62 -21.60 10.31
N LYS A 94 -4.33 -20.47 10.29
CA LYS A 94 -5.66 -20.30 9.66
C LYS A 94 -5.59 -19.74 8.24
N LEU A 95 -4.39 -19.45 7.74
CA LEU A 95 -4.20 -18.95 6.37
C LEU A 95 -4.28 -20.08 5.34
N SER A 96 -3.89 -21.30 5.73
CA SER A 96 -3.91 -22.47 4.85
C SER A 96 -4.11 -23.75 5.69
N PRO A 97 -5.32 -24.36 5.69
CA PRO A 97 -6.52 -23.95 4.95
C PRO A 97 -7.14 -22.65 5.49
N PRO A 98 -7.84 -21.86 4.64
CA PRO A 98 -8.46 -20.60 5.02
C PRO A 98 -9.65 -20.86 5.95
N THR A 99 -9.43 -20.66 7.25
CA THR A 99 -10.43 -20.92 8.32
C THR A 99 -10.59 -19.73 9.26
N LEU A 100 -10.09 -18.57 8.83
CA LEU A 100 -10.11 -17.33 9.59
C LEU A 100 -11.53 -16.77 9.66
N SER A 101 -12.05 -16.52 10.86
CA SER A 101 -13.35 -15.85 11.01
C SER A 101 -13.22 -14.33 10.85
N MET A 102 -14.32 -13.64 10.49
CA MET A 102 -14.33 -12.17 10.44
C MET A 102 -13.94 -11.53 11.78
N LYS A 103 -14.39 -12.10 12.91
CA LYS A 103 -14.04 -11.58 14.25
C LYS A 103 -12.53 -11.63 14.50
N GLU A 104 -11.88 -12.72 14.10
CA GLU A 104 -10.43 -12.88 14.25
C GLU A 104 -9.66 -12.00 13.29
N SER A 105 -10.11 -11.90 12.03
CA SER A 105 -9.56 -10.96 11.05
C SER A 105 -9.61 -9.52 11.58
N THR A 106 -10.77 -9.06 12.07
CA THR A 106 -10.91 -7.72 12.66
C THR A 106 -9.95 -7.49 13.83
N ARG A 107 -9.80 -8.48 14.73
CA ARG A 107 -8.90 -8.38 15.87
C ARG A 107 -7.44 -8.21 15.43
N VAL A 108 -6.98 -8.99 14.45
CA VAL A 108 -5.61 -8.86 13.92
C VAL A 108 -5.43 -7.59 13.10
N CYS A 109 -6.45 -7.17 12.35
CA CYS A 109 -6.45 -5.88 11.65
C CYS A 109 -6.31 -4.70 12.61
N ASN A 110 -6.88 -4.77 13.82
CA ASN A 110 -6.64 -3.75 14.84
C ASN A 110 -5.15 -3.70 15.27
N ALA A 111 -4.49 -4.85 15.44
CA ALA A 111 -3.06 -4.89 15.71
C ALA A 111 -2.24 -4.29 14.54
N LEU A 112 -2.57 -4.66 13.29
CA LEU A 112 -1.95 -4.11 12.08
C LEU A 112 -2.16 -2.60 11.95
N ALA A 113 -3.33 -2.08 12.33
CA ALA A 113 -3.61 -0.65 12.32
C ALA A 113 -2.72 0.12 13.31
N LEU A 114 -2.41 -0.46 14.48
CA LEU A 114 -1.42 0.11 15.40
C LEU A 114 0.00 0.04 14.84
N PHE A 115 0.37 -1.03 14.13
CA PHE A 115 1.62 -1.06 13.36
C PHE A 115 1.64 0.00 12.26
N GLN A 116 0.50 0.29 11.64
CA GLN A 116 0.39 1.38 10.65
C GLN A 116 0.60 2.75 11.31
N VAL A 117 0.12 2.96 12.54
CA VAL A 117 0.39 4.18 13.32
C VAL A 117 1.90 4.36 13.54
N MET A 118 2.60 3.32 14.00
CA MET A 118 4.06 3.33 14.14
C MET A 118 4.76 3.54 12.79
N ALA A 119 4.31 2.87 11.73
CA ALA A 119 4.87 3.04 10.39
C ALA A 119 4.78 4.48 9.85
N LYS A 120 3.79 5.27 10.28
CA LYS A 120 3.66 6.67 9.83
C LYS A 120 4.62 7.63 10.54
N ASN A 121 5.00 7.33 11.77
CA ASN A 121 5.92 8.17 12.53
C ASN A 121 7.39 7.91 12.11
N PRO A 122 8.20 8.94 11.78
CA PRO A 122 9.55 8.73 11.24
C PRO A 122 10.52 7.97 12.17
N GLU A 123 10.45 8.20 13.47
CA GLU A 123 11.31 7.55 14.46
C GLU A 123 11.00 6.05 14.53
N THR A 124 9.76 5.72 14.84
CA THR A 124 9.33 4.30 14.97
C THR A 124 9.31 3.56 13.64
N ARG A 125 9.12 4.25 12.50
CA ARG A 125 9.29 3.65 11.17
C ARG A 125 10.69 3.08 10.99
N LYS A 126 11.73 3.85 11.36
CA LYS A 126 13.11 3.38 11.28
C LYS A 126 13.28 2.10 12.08
N GLU A 127 12.77 2.09 13.31
CA GLU A 127 12.94 0.98 14.23
C GLU A 127 12.18 -0.27 13.79
N LEU A 128 10.98 -0.12 13.22
CA LEU A 128 10.23 -1.22 12.60
C LEU A 128 11.03 -1.93 11.50
N ILE A 129 11.74 -1.16 10.67
CA ILE A 129 12.58 -1.70 9.58
C ILE A 129 13.83 -2.37 10.13
N GLU A 130 14.52 -1.76 11.10
CA GLU A 130 15.70 -2.35 11.74
C GLU A 130 15.36 -3.66 12.46
N ALA A 131 14.18 -3.74 13.08
CA ALA A 131 13.66 -4.95 13.71
C ALA A 131 13.01 -5.95 12.74
N LYS A 132 12.96 -5.65 11.43
CA LYS A 132 12.37 -6.49 10.38
C LYS A 132 10.90 -6.89 10.66
N ILE A 133 10.17 -6.04 11.37
CA ILE A 133 8.76 -6.27 11.73
C ILE A 133 7.85 -6.49 10.50
N PRO A 134 8.03 -5.79 9.35
CA PRO A 134 7.15 -5.99 8.21
C PRO A 134 7.17 -7.42 7.64
N CYS A 135 8.23 -8.19 7.87
CA CYS A 135 8.32 -9.58 7.43
C CYS A 135 7.20 -10.47 8.00
N TYR A 136 6.66 -10.12 9.17
CA TYR A 136 5.54 -10.83 9.78
C TYR A 136 4.22 -10.60 9.04
N PHE A 137 4.12 -9.60 8.16
CA PHE A 137 2.87 -9.30 7.45
C PHE A 137 2.81 -9.96 6.06
N TYR A 138 3.95 -10.43 5.52
CA TYR A 138 4.00 -11.02 4.19
C TYR A 138 3.14 -12.28 4.00
N PRO A 139 2.97 -13.18 5.00
CA PRO A 139 2.05 -14.30 4.87
C PRO A 139 0.60 -13.88 4.54
N PHE A 140 0.20 -12.66 4.92
CA PHE A 140 -1.14 -12.13 4.68
C PHE A 140 -1.34 -11.57 3.26
N LEU A 141 -0.28 -11.41 2.48
CA LEU A 141 -0.34 -10.83 1.13
C LEU A 141 -0.81 -11.84 0.07
N LYS A 142 -0.77 -13.14 0.39
CA LYS A 142 -1.15 -14.20 -0.55
C LYS A 142 -2.61 -14.03 -1.02
N PRO A 143 -2.89 -14.17 -2.33
CA PRO A 143 -4.26 -14.21 -2.84
C PRO A 143 -5.08 -15.32 -2.21
N SER A 144 -6.36 -15.05 -1.94
CA SER A 144 -7.27 -15.96 -1.21
C SER A 144 -8.63 -16.12 -1.90
N GLY A 145 -8.72 -15.80 -3.19
CA GLY A 145 -10.01 -15.71 -3.88
C GLY A 145 -10.95 -14.72 -3.19
N ASP A 146 -12.22 -15.11 -3.04
CA ASP A 146 -13.30 -14.27 -2.49
C ASP A 146 -13.48 -14.38 -0.96
N ASP A 147 -12.48 -14.90 -0.23
CA ASP A 147 -12.52 -15.02 1.24
C ASP A 147 -12.43 -13.64 1.91
N LYS A 148 -13.57 -13.13 2.38
CA LYS A 148 -13.70 -11.79 2.98
C LYS A 148 -12.80 -11.54 4.20
N PRO A 149 -12.70 -12.46 5.18
CA PRO A 149 -11.74 -12.32 6.28
C PRO A 149 -10.30 -12.12 5.79
N LEU A 150 -9.86 -12.88 4.79
CA LEU A 150 -8.50 -12.79 4.26
C LEU A 150 -8.29 -11.58 3.35
N GLU A 151 -9.29 -11.18 2.54
CA GLU A 151 -9.25 -9.92 1.78
C GLU A 151 -9.03 -8.72 2.72
N TYR A 152 -9.78 -8.64 3.82
CA TYR A 152 -9.65 -7.56 4.80
C TYR A 152 -8.29 -7.54 5.50
N LEU A 153 -7.78 -8.72 5.84
CA LEU A 153 -6.46 -8.88 6.44
C LEU A 153 -5.34 -8.45 5.48
N ARG A 154 -5.44 -8.84 4.21
CA ARG A 154 -4.50 -8.45 3.14
C ARG A 154 -4.49 -6.94 2.94
N LEU A 155 -5.67 -6.35 2.77
CA LEU A 155 -5.80 -4.91 2.56
C LEU A 155 -5.19 -4.11 3.72
N THR A 156 -5.43 -4.53 4.97
CA THR A 156 -4.86 -3.89 6.15
C THR A 156 -3.34 -4.02 6.19
N SER A 157 -2.81 -5.20 5.83
CA SER A 157 -1.37 -5.47 5.75
C SER A 157 -0.68 -4.61 4.68
N LEU A 158 -1.29 -4.49 3.50
CA LEU A 158 -0.86 -3.58 2.44
C LEU A 158 -0.90 -2.12 2.92
N GLY A 159 -1.87 -1.75 3.76
CA GLY A 159 -1.94 -0.44 4.39
C GLY A 159 -0.72 -0.11 5.27
N VAL A 160 -0.17 -1.09 5.99
CA VAL A 160 1.08 -0.94 6.74
C VAL A 160 2.25 -0.74 5.79
N LEU A 161 2.38 -1.58 4.75
CA LEU A 161 3.46 -1.47 3.77
C LEU A 161 3.40 -0.15 2.99
N GLY A 162 2.20 0.33 2.65
CA GLY A 162 1.99 1.63 2.02
C GLY A 162 2.41 2.80 2.89
N ALA A 163 2.19 2.71 4.22
CA ALA A 163 2.66 3.72 5.18
C ALA A 163 4.19 3.71 5.34
N LEU A 164 4.82 2.53 5.24
CA LEU A 164 6.27 2.40 5.24
C LEU A 164 6.91 2.93 3.95
N ALA A 165 6.24 2.80 2.80
CA ALA A 165 6.73 3.16 1.46
C ALA A 165 6.87 4.68 1.21
N LYS A 166 7.33 5.43 2.21
CA LYS A 166 7.65 6.85 2.15
C LYS A 166 9.16 7.01 2.02
N PHE A 167 9.62 7.00 0.76
CA PHE A 167 11.04 6.91 0.40
C PHE A 167 11.74 8.27 0.25
N ASP A 168 10.97 9.35 0.30
CA ASP A 168 11.38 10.76 0.19
C ASP A 168 11.99 11.33 1.47
N ASP A 169 11.85 10.64 2.61
CA ASP A 169 12.45 11.07 3.87
C ASP A 169 13.92 10.60 4.02
N PRO A 170 14.69 11.13 4.98
CA PRO A 170 16.11 10.79 5.16
C PRO A 170 16.39 9.30 5.42
N TYR A 171 15.40 8.53 5.91
CA TYR A 171 15.52 7.09 6.16
C TYR A 171 14.93 6.25 5.02
N GLY A 172 14.17 6.86 4.12
CA GLY A 172 13.51 6.29 2.96
C GLY A 172 14.39 5.35 2.13
N PRO A 173 15.66 5.70 1.81
CA PRO A 173 16.55 4.79 1.08
C PRO A 173 16.79 3.44 1.77
N LYS A 174 16.78 3.39 3.11
CA LYS A 174 16.91 2.13 3.87
C LYS A 174 15.61 1.33 3.84
N VAL A 175 14.45 2.00 3.89
CA VAL A 175 13.16 1.34 3.69
C VAL A 175 13.07 0.73 2.30
N LEU A 176 13.44 1.49 1.27
CA LEU A 176 13.47 1.01 -0.11
C LEU A 176 14.37 -0.20 -0.23
N HIS A 177 15.61 -0.11 0.29
CA HIS A 177 16.54 -1.24 0.29
C HIS A 177 15.94 -2.49 0.92
N PHE A 178 15.33 -2.35 2.11
CA PHE A 178 14.64 -3.43 2.78
C PHE A 178 13.54 -4.04 1.88
N PHE A 179 12.69 -3.22 1.25
CA PHE A 179 11.61 -3.69 0.36
C PHE A 179 12.13 -4.49 -0.84
N LEU A 180 13.28 -4.09 -1.39
CA LEU A 180 13.90 -4.76 -2.53
C LEU A 180 14.55 -6.11 -2.14
N GLU A 181 14.99 -6.27 -0.89
CA GLU A 181 15.60 -7.50 -0.38
C GLU A 181 14.58 -8.52 0.17
N THR A 182 13.36 -8.09 0.50
CA THR A 182 12.39 -8.92 1.24
C THR A 182 11.14 -9.31 0.45
N GLU A 183 11.26 -9.47 -0.87
CA GLU A 183 10.18 -9.96 -1.75
C GLU A 183 8.87 -9.11 -1.72
N VAL A 184 8.96 -7.83 -1.32
CA VAL A 184 7.79 -6.93 -1.33
C VAL A 184 7.32 -6.66 -2.75
N VAL A 185 8.24 -6.48 -3.71
CA VAL A 185 7.90 -6.22 -5.10
C VAL A 185 7.12 -7.39 -5.72
N PRO A 186 7.60 -8.65 -5.69
CA PRO A 186 6.82 -9.78 -6.20
C PRO A 186 5.46 -9.95 -5.51
N SER A 187 5.41 -9.81 -4.17
CA SER A 187 4.16 -9.91 -3.42
C SER A 187 3.14 -8.84 -3.81
N CYS A 188 3.60 -7.61 -4.07
CA CYS A 188 2.72 -6.54 -4.56
C CYS A 188 2.26 -6.81 -5.99
N LEU A 189 3.12 -7.31 -6.88
CA LEU A 189 2.71 -7.67 -8.26
C LEU A 189 1.64 -8.76 -8.27
N GLU A 190 1.76 -9.77 -7.42
CA GLU A 190 0.74 -10.81 -7.24
C GLU A 190 -0.58 -10.19 -6.73
N CYS A 191 -0.51 -9.27 -5.76
CA CYS A 191 -1.67 -8.51 -5.29
C CYS A 191 -2.34 -7.71 -6.41
N ILE A 192 -1.54 -7.04 -7.26
CA ILE A 192 -2.06 -6.23 -8.35
C ILE A 192 -2.81 -7.10 -9.37
N ASP A 193 -2.28 -8.27 -9.67
CA ASP A 193 -2.83 -9.14 -10.69
C ASP A 193 -4.07 -9.91 -10.21
N LEU A 194 -4.04 -10.44 -8.99
CA LEU A 194 -4.99 -11.47 -8.56
C LEU A 194 -6.00 -11.02 -7.48
N CYS A 195 -5.77 -9.90 -6.79
CA CYS A 195 -6.62 -9.50 -5.65
C CYS A 195 -7.79 -8.58 -6.05
N ASP A 196 -8.62 -8.28 -5.06
CA ASP A 196 -9.73 -7.33 -5.13
C ASP A 196 -9.26 -5.90 -5.49
N GLU A 197 -10.21 -5.05 -5.88
CA GLU A 197 -9.93 -3.70 -6.37
C GLU A 197 -9.15 -2.84 -5.37
N LEU A 198 -9.46 -2.91 -4.07
CA LEU A 198 -8.81 -2.08 -3.06
C LEU A 198 -7.38 -2.55 -2.83
N SER A 199 -7.17 -3.84 -2.62
CA SER A 199 -5.83 -4.42 -2.46
C SER A 199 -4.96 -4.15 -3.68
N ARG A 200 -5.52 -4.32 -4.89
CA ARG A 200 -4.85 -4.03 -6.15
C ARG A 200 -4.40 -2.57 -6.24
N LYS A 201 -5.28 -1.63 -5.90
CA LYS A 201 -4.96 -0.20 -5.92
C LYS A 201 -3.83 0.16 -4.96
N VAL A 202 -3.87 -0.35 -3.72
CA VAL A 202 -2.82 -0.09 -2.71
C VAL A 202 -1.49 -0.74 -3.12
N ALA A 203 -1.51 -1.97 -3.62
CA ALA A 203 -0.31 -2.63 -4.11
C ALA A 203 0.29 -1.91 -5.33
N THR A 204 -0.55 -1.39 -6.24
CA THR A 204 -0.11 -0.56 -7.38
C THR A 204 0.57 0.72 -6.88
N LEU A 205 0.03 1.38 -5.86
CA LEU A 205 0.65 2.55 -5.23
C LEU A 205 2.04 2.23 -4.66
N ILE A 206 2.21 1.10 -3.97
CA ILE A 206 3.52 0.69 -3.43
C ILE A 206 4.53 0.48 -4.56
N VAL A 207 4.15 -0.28 -5.60
CA VAL A 207 5.03 -0.52 -6.77
C VAL A 207 5.36 0.79 -7.49
N MET A 208 4.39 1.69 -7.66
CA MET A 208 4.62 3.02 -8.22
C MET A 208 5.66 3.80 -7.41
N LYS A 209 5.49 3.89 -6.07
CA LYS A 209 6.45 4.58 -5.20
C LYS A 209 7.85 3.98 -5.30
N ILE A 210 7.99 2.65 -5.47
CA ILE A 210 9.28 1.97 -5.70
C ILE A 210 9.87 2.36 -7.06
N LEU A 211 9.09 2.31 -8.14
CA LEU A 211 9.54 2.63 -9.50
C LEU A 211 9.96 4.11 -9.64
N MET A 212 9.38 5.01 -8.85
CA MET A 212 9.80 6.41 -8.81
C MET A 212 11.19 6.63 -8.18
N GLN A 213 11.77 5.62 -7.54
CA GLN A 213 13.11 5.70 -6.96
C GLN A 213 14.14 5.09 -7.93
N GLU A 214 15.29 5.74 -8.10
CA GLU A 214 16.36 5.28 -9.00
C GLU A 214 16.79 3.83 -8.72
N LYS A 215 17.04 3.48 -7.44
CA LYS A 215 17.39 2.11 -7.03
C LYS A 215 16.25 1.12 -7.27
N GLY A 216 15.00 1.54 -7.07
CA GLY A 216 13.83 0.71 -7.32
C GLY A 216 13.65 0.43 -8.80
N MET A 217 13.82 1.44 -9.65
CA MET A 217 13.82 1.28 -11.10
C MET A 217 14.94 0.35 -11.58
N SER A 218 16.17 0.56 -11.09
CA SER A 218 17.32 -0.30 -11.39
C SER A 218 17.05 -1.75 -11.00
N TYR A 219 16.44 -1.99 -9.83
CA TYR A 219 16.01 -3.32 -9.43
C TYR A 219 14.96 -3.88 -10.39
N CYS A 220 13.88 -3.15 -10.68
CA CYS A 220 12.77 -3.63 -11.52
C CYS A 220 13.20 -3.91 -12.97
N SER A 221 14.19 -3.19 -13.48
CA SER A 221 14.75 -3.34 -14.83
C SER A 221 16.01 -4.19 -14.89
N ALA A 222 16.44 -4.81 -13.78
CA ALA A 222 17.68 -5.57 -13.70
C ALA A 222 17.72 -6.77 -14.65
N THR A 223 16.58 -7.40 -14.93
CA THR A 223 16.45 -8.47 -15.93
C THR A 223 15.21 -8.26 -16.81
N PRO A 224 15.23 -8.72 -18.06
CA PRO A 224 14.06 -8.67 -18.95
C PRO A 224 12.84 -9.36 -18.35
N GLU A 225 13.01 -10.50 -17.68
CA GLU A 225 11.91 -11.28 -17.10
C GLU A 225 11.18 -10.47 -16.02
N ARG A 226 11.94 -9.84 -15.11
CA ARG A 226 11.36 -8.99 -14.06
C ARG A 226 10.66 -7.78 -14.66
N PHE A 227 11.32 -7.12 -15.61
CA PHE A 227 10.78 -5.94 -16.29
C PHE A 227 9.45 -6.25 -16.98
N TYR A 228 9.42 -7.27 -17.85
CA TYR A 228 8.21 -7.62 -18.58
C TYR A 228 7.12 -8.22 -17.69
N SER A 229 7.47 -8.87 -16.58
CA SER A 229 6.46 -9.30 -15.59
C SER A 229 5.67 -8.11 -15.04
N ILE A 230 6.36 -7.00 -14.72
CA ILE A 230 5.71 -5.77 -14.25
C ILE A 230 4.82 -5.18 -15.33
N VAL A 231 5.34 -5.03 -16.56
CA VAL A 231 4.61 -4.46 -17.70
C VAL A 231 3.32 -5.25 -17.98
N GLN A 232 3.40 -6.58 -17.98
CA GLN A 232 2.25 -7.46 -18.24
C GLN A 232 1.18 -7.35 -17.16
N VAL A 233 1.57 -7.22 -15.89
CA VAL A 233 0.63 -7.01 -14.79
C VAL A 233 -0.06 -5.66 -14.95
N LEU A 234 0.68 -4.58 -15.23
CA LEU A 234 0.10 -3.25 -15.47
C LEU A 234 -0.83 -3.22 -16.69
N TYR A 235 -0.49 -3.94 -17.75
CA TYR A 235 -1.35 -4.09 -18.93
C TYR A 235 -2.73 -4.65 -18.56
N ARG A 236 -2.75 -5.75 -17.80
CA ARG A 236 -4.00 -6.37 -17.32
C ARG A 236 -4.79 -5.44 -16.40
N VAL A 237 -4.12 -4.59 -15.63
CA VAL A 237 -4.81 -3.56 -14.83
C VAL A 237 -5.54 -2.57 -15.72
N VAL A 238 -4.93 -2.09 -16.81
CA VAL A 238 -5.60 -1.16 -17.74
C VAL A 238 -6.84 -1.80 -18.35
N GLN A 239 -6.78 -3.08 -18.73
CA GLN A 239 -7.97 -3.81 -19.22
C GLN A 239 -9.10 -3.82 -18.19
N LYS A 240 -8.79 -4.08 -16.91
CA LYS A 240 -9.79 -4.06 -15.83
C LYS A 240 -10.35 -2.64 -15.58
N LEU A 241 -9.52 -1.60 -15.75
CA LEU A 241 -9.95 -0.21 -15.60
C LEU A 241 -10.86 0.26 -16.74
N THR A 242 -10.80 -0.35 -17.91
CA THR A 242 -11.77 -0.10 -19.00
C THR A 242 -13.19 -0.53 -18.59
N GLU A 243 -13.32 -1.65 -17.88
CA GLU A 243 -14.63 -2.14 -17.40
C GLU A 243 -15.15 -1.33 -16.21
N LYS A 244 -14.26 -1.01 -15.26
CA LYS A 244 -14.59 -0.24 -14.06
C LYS A 244 -13.55 0.86 -13.82
N PRO A 245 -13.77 2.06 -14.38
CA PRO A 245 -12.83 3.16 -14.27
C PRO A 245 -12.62 3.63 -12.83
N CYS A 246 -11.36 3.86 -12.45
CA CYS A 246 -10.97 4.45 -11.17
C CYS A 246 -9.80 5.40 -11.41
N LEU A 247 -10.03 6.71 -11.27
CA LEU A 247 -9.06 7.77 -11.62
C LEU A 247 -7.73 7.58 -10.90
N LEU A 248 -7.79 7.41 -9.58
CA LEU A 248 -6.59 7.30 -8.76
C LEU A 248 -5.77 6.06 -9.11
N HIS A 249 -6.43 4.94 -9.43
CA HIS A 249 -5.72 3.72 -9.82
C HIS A 249 -5.12 3.85 -11.22
N LEU A 250 -5.83 4.48 -12.15
CA LEU A 250 -5.33 4.82 -13.48
C LEU A 250 -4.08 5.71 -13.41
N MET A 251 -4.09 6.74 -12.58
CA MET A 251 -2.94 7.62 -12.33
C MET A 251 -1.72 6.81 -11.89
N TYR A 252 -1.86 5.89 -10.92
CA TYR A 252 -0.75 5.04 -10.47
C TYR A 252 -0.19 4.16 -11.60
N VAL A 253 -1.06 3.60 -12.43
CA VAL A 253 -0.65 2.77 -13.57
C VAL A 253 0.09 3.60 -14.62
N ILE A 254 -0.42 4.79 -14.96
CA ILE A 254 0.23 5.71 -15.90
C ILE A 254 1.61 6.14 -15.36
N GLN A 255 1.72 6.45 -14.07
CA GLN A 255 3.01 6.78 -13.45
C GLN A 255 3.99 5.60 -13.53
N CYS A 256 3.55 4.37 -13.28
CA CYS A 256 4.39 3.19 -13.44
C CYS A 256 4.91 3.04 -14.88
N PHE A 257 4.03 3.16 -15.89
CA PHE A 257 4.44 3.12 -17.30
C PHE A 257 5.39 4.26 -17.66
N LEU A 258 5.14 5.46 -17.14
CA LEU A 258 6.00 6.61 -17.34
C LEU A 258 7.41 6.34 -16.80
N SER A 259 7.53 5.88 -15.55
CA SER A 259 8.81 5.52 -14.95
C SER A 259 9.51 4.38 -15.72
N LEU A 260 8.78 3.37 -16.17
CA LEU A 260 9.35 2.28 -16.99
C LEU A 260 9.81 2.75 -18.37
N SER A 261 9.14 3.75 -18.96
CA SER A 261 9.51 4.32 -20.26
C SER A 261 10.85 5.08 -20.22
N GLU A 262 11.27 5.57 -19.05
CA GLU A 262 12.56 6.27 -18.90
C GLU A 262 13.76 5.33 -19.08
N VAL A 263 13.62 4.06 -18.72
CA VAL A 263 14.66 3.04 -18.96
C VAL A 263 14.94 2.89 -20.46
N PHE A 264 13.91 3.04 -21.30
CA PHE A 264 14.04 2.93 -22.75
C PHE A 264 14.61 4.17 -23.44
N LYS A 265 14.67 5.33 -22.77
CA LYS A 265 15.37 6.50 -23.33
C LYS A 265 16.85 6.20 -23.59
N PHE A 266 17.46 5.28 -22.83
CA PHE A 266 18.87 4.92 -22.95
C PHE A 266 19.14 3.74 -23.91
N ILE A 267 18.18 2.84 -24.09
CA ILE A 267 18.34 1.60 -24.88
C ILE A 267 17.70 1.74 -26.28
N GLY A 268 16.87 2.78 -26.48
CA GLY A 268 16.00 2.94 -27.65
C GLY A 268 14.65 2.24 -27.45
N PRO A 269 13.56 2.73 -28.07
CA PRO A 269 12.25 2.10 -27.94
C PRO A 269 12.28 0.72 -28.59
N SER A 270 12.27 -0.33 -27.77
CA SER A 270 12.11 -1.69 -28.26
C SER A 270 10.68 -1.86 -28.77
N GLU A 271 10.49 -2.36 -30.00
CA GLU A 271 9.16 -2.74 -30.52
C GLU A 271 8.39 -3.62 -29.54
N ALA A 272 9.11 -4.45 -28.76
CA ALA A 272 8.51 -5.34 -27.77
C ALA A 272 7.83 -4.59 -26.62
N PHE A 273 8.38 -3.44 -26.19
CA PHE A 273 7.74 -2.61 -25.16
C PHE A 273 6.56 -1.82 -25.73
N ILE A 274 6.73 -1.21 -26.92
CA ILE A 274 5.65 -0.46 -27.58
C ILE A 274 4.38 -1.33 -27.70
N ARG A 275 4.53 -2.59 -28.13
CA ARG A 275 3.39 -3.54 -28.25
C ARG A 275 2.75 -3.92 -26.91
N GLN A 276 3.43 -3.69 -25.78
CA GLN A 276 2.94 -3.99 -24.45
C GLN A 276 2.39 -2.78 -23.70
N VAL A 277 2.45 -1.58 -24.28
CA VAL A 277 1.72 -0.43 -23.75
C VAL A 277 0.26 -0.55 -24.21
N PRO A 278 -0.72 -0.55 -23.28
CA PRO A 278 -2.13 -0.70 -23.63
C PRO A 278 -2.63 0.43 -24.55
N PRO A 279 -3.21 0.13 -25.72
CA PRO A 279 -3.75 1.16 -26.61
C PRO A 279 -4.89 1.96 -25.99
N GLN A 280 -5.59 1.38 -25.00
CA GLN A 280 -6.67 2.03 -24.24
C GLN A 280 -6.22 3.31 -23.53
N LEU A 281 -4.91 3.42 -23.24
CA LEU A 281 -4.35 4.64 -22.68
C LEU A 281 -4.41 5.81 -23.69
N PHE A 282 -4.46 5.54 -25.00
CA PHE A 282 -4.35 6.57 -26.04
C PHE A 282 -5.55 6.64 -27.01
N ASP A 283 -6.51 5.72 -26.94
CA ASP A 283 -7.66 5.62 -27.85
C ASP A 283 -8.91 6.40 -27.39
N ASN A 284 -8.76 7.32 -26.43
CA ASN A 284 -9.82 8.06 -25.74
C ASN A 284 -10.70 7.24 -24.77
N THR A 285 -10.39 5.96 -24.49
CA THR A 285 -11.13 5.16 -23.49
C THR A 285 -11.25 5.89 -22.13
N PHE A 286 -10.20 6.56 -21.68
CA PHE A 286 -10.17 7.27 -20.40
C PHE A 286 -10.41 8.78 -20.51
N LYS A 287 -10.88 9.29 -21.65
CA LYS A 287 -11.04 10.74 -21.86
C LYS A 287 -11.96 11.39 -20.83
N ASP A 288 -13.09 10.76 -20.52
CA ASP A 288 -14.08 11.33 -19.61
C ASP A 288 -13.61 11.38 -18.16
N ILE A 289 -12.88 10.37 -17.70
CA ILE A 289 -12.37 10.32 -16.33
C ILE A 289 -11.17 11.26 -16.12
N LEU A 290 -10.42 11.56 -17.19
CA LEU A 290 -9.25 12.46 -17.17
C LEU A 290 -9.61 13.93 -17.44
N ARG A 291 -10.87 14.25 -17.77
CA ARG A 291 -11.28 15.59 -18.22
C ARG A 291 -10.84 16.71 -17.26
N ASP A 292 -10.99 16.46 -15.96
CA ASP A 292 -10.75 17.45 -14.91
C ASP A 292 -9.42 17.20 -14.17
N ASP A 293 -8.65 16.19 -14.57
CA ASP A 293 -7.36 15.82 -13.96
C ASP A 293 -6.19 16.08 -14.92
N HIS A 294 -5.77 17.35 -14.96
CA HIS A 294 -4.74 17.84 -15.86
C HIS A 294 -3.37 17.20 -15.61
N GLU A 295 -3.06 16.78 -14.37
CA GLU A 295 -1.79 16.16 -14.03
C GLU A 295 -1.67 14.77 -14.68
N THR A 296 -2.67 13.90 -14.49
CA THR A 296 -2.67 12.58 -15.11
C THR A 296 -2.76 12.66 -16.64
N ALA A 297 -3.53 13.62 -17.17
CA ALA A 297 -3.59 13.86 -18.61
C ALA A 297 -2.21 14.28 -19.18
N TRP A 298 -1.47 15.13 -18.45
CA TRP A 298 -0.11 15.51 -18.82
C TRP A 298 0.86 14.31 -18.75
N MET A 299 0.81 13.52 -17.67
CA MET A 299 1.63 12.30 -17.55
C MET A 299 1.41 11.35 -18.73
N LEU A 300 0.16 11.22 -19.18
CA LEU A 300 -0.20 10.41 -20.34
C LEU A 300 0.38 10.96 -21.65
N GLN A 301 0.41 12.28 -21.83
CA GLN A 301 1.06 12.92 -22.98
C GLN A 301 2.58 12.69 -22.98
N VAL A 302 3.23 12.80 -21.82
CA VAL A 302 4.67 12.51 -21.69
C VAL A 302 4.95 11.04 -21.97
N LEU A 303 4.10 10.13 -21.48
CA LEU A 303 4.21 8.71 -21.79
C LEU A 303 4.06 8.44 -23.29
N HIS A 304 3.08 9.06 -23.95
CA HIS A 304 2.92 8.97 -25.40
C HIS A 304 4.19 9.42 -26.13
N PHE A 305 4.74 10.57 -25.75
CA PHE A 305 5.98 11.11 -26.32
C PHE A 305 7.16 10.15 -26.13
N ASN A 306 7.31 9.55 -24.94
CA ASN A 306 8.39 8.60 -24.66
C ASN A 306 8.28 7.30 -25.46
N VAL A 307 7.07 6.87 -25.80
CA VAL A 307 6.81 5.57 -26.49
C VAL A 307 6.81 5.72 -28.01
N TYR A 308 6.14 6.75 -28.54
CA TYR A 308 5.91 6.92 -29.97
C TYR A 308 6.69 8.07 -30.61
N GLY A 309 7.37 8.90 -29.80
CA GLY A 309 8.03 10.11 -30.25
C GLY A 309 7.07 11.30 -30.41
N PRO A 310 7.52 12.41 -31.02
CA PRO A 310 6.67 13.56 -31.27
C PRO A 310 5.48 13.17 -32.16
N LEU A 311 4.29 13.63 -31.79
CA LEU A 311 3.14 13.62 -32.70
C LEU A 311 3.54 14.46 -33.91
N PHE A 312 3.74 13.82 -35.07
CA PHE A 312 3.71 14.55 -36.33
C PHE A 312 2.29 15.08 -36.48
N SER A 313 2.12 16.40 -36.30
CA SER A 313 0.96 17.11 -36.81
C SER A 313 0.92 16.84 -38.32
N PRO A 314 -0.14 16.25 -38.88
CA PRO A 314 -0.36 16.35 -40.31
C PRO A 314 -0.57 17.83 -40.62
N GLU A 315 0.22 18.36 -41.55
CA GLU A 315 0.02 19.69 -42.15
C GLU A 315 -1.40 19.89 -42.69
#